data_AF-A0A0R1NQU6-F1
#
_entry.id   AF-A0A0R1NQU6-F1
#
_cell.length_a   1.000
_cell.length_b   1.000
_cell.length_c   1.000
_cell.angle_alpha   90.00
_cell.angle_beta   90.00
_cell.angle_gamma   90.00
#
_symmetry.space_group_name_H-M   'P 1'
#
loop_
_entity.id
_entity.type
_entity.pdbx_description
1 polymer ?
#
loop_
_entity_poly.entity_id
_entity_poly.type
_entity_poly.pdbx_seq_one_letter_code
_entity_poly.pdbx_strand_id
1 'polypeptide(L)'
;MIVDLWQLSRISDFNFNNTKTSNEETTVTVDANYSTPIITFDNSGKVIEVRTATPGEKFTVDYLEKGSRADKVASYIGQFGGDQAIYRIKGTNNWLYSMGVTPASKITAHNYDLENYSLVKFPKAADLYNGNGVSLNAKMKKNYEWWKVDKLVYIWIPSENKIEEFYHLSPFTKGYEIDYIQYASYEIGANTTIYDKGAYVKTSDVQLVENSIKLTPSNTPEEAQAAAMKK
;
A
#
# COMPACT_ATOMS: atom_id res chain seq x y z
N MET A 1 -15.62 -15.71 31.96
CA MET A 1 -15.89 -14.63 30.98
C MET A 1 -14.57 -14.36 30.27
N ILE A 2 -14.31 -15.13 29.22
CA ILE A 2 -13.06 -15.10 28.45
C ILE A 2 -13.22 -13.99 27.43
N VAL A 3 -12.40 -12.95 27.55
CA VAL A 3 -12.34 -11.88 26.55
C VAL A 3 -11.54 -12.43 25.38
N ASP A 4 -12.17 -12.54 24.22
CA ASP A 4 -11.57 -12.99 22.97
C ASP A 4 -10.36 -12.09 22.63
N LEU A 5 -9.15 -12.65 22.73
CA LEU A 5 -7.89 -12.01 22.34
C LEU A 5 -7.76 -11.78 20.83
N TRP A 6 -8.77 -12.15 20.04
CA TRP A 6 -8.81 -12.01 18.58
C TRP A 6 -9.44 -10.71 18.05
N GLN A 7 -10.00 -9.85 18.92
CA GLN A 7 -10.61 -8.59 18.48
C GLN A 7 -9.73 -7.33 18.62
N LEU A 8 -8.47 -7.47 19.07
CA LEU A 8 -7.59 -6.32 19.32
C LEU A 8 -6.54 -6.02 18.23
N SER A 9 -6.60 -6.65 17.05
CA SER A 9 -5.69 -6.30 15.94
C SER A 9 -6.29 -5.33 14.90
N ARG A 10 -7.46 -4.73 15.18
CA ARG A 10 -7.98 -3.59 14.38
C ARG A 10 -7.59 -2.27 15.03
N ILE A 11 -6.29 -2.04 15.17
CA ILE A 11 -5.75 -0.69 15.26
C ILE A 11 -4.91 -0.52 14.00
N SER A 12 -5.38 0.38 13.15
CA SER A 12 -4.66 0.90 12.00
C SER A 12 -3.36 1.55 12.48
N ASP A 13 -2.27 0.79 12.55
CA ASP A 13 -0.94 1.34 12.80
C ASP A 13 -0.36 1.97 11.52
N PHE A 14 -1.15 2.85 10.89
CA PHE A 14 -0.57 3.90 10.05
C PHE A 14 0.02 4.97 10.96
N ASN A 15 1.14 4.64 11.59
CA ASN A 15 2.00 5.63 12.18
C ASN A 15 2.67 6.40 11.03
N PHE A 16 2.05 7.50 10.59
CA PHE A 16 2.68 8.49 9.70
C PHE A 16 3.91 9.17 10.34
N ASN A 17 4.17 8.90 11.62
CA ASN A 17 5.32 9.35 12.39
C ASN A 17 6.57 8.46 12.20
N ASN A 18 6.78 7.89 11.01
CA ASN A 18 8.12 7.44 10.68
C ASN A 18 8.97 8.70 10.44
N THR A 19 9.86 9.02 11.38
CA THR A 19 10.95 9.99 11.16
C THR A 19 11.84 9.44 10.05
N LYS A 20 11.41 9.60 8.79
CA LYS A 20 12.18 9.20 7.61
C LYS A 20 13.48 10.00 7.63
N THR A 21 14.62 9.34 7.74
CA THR A 21 15.91 10.03 7.81
C THR A 21 16.54 10.03 6.43
N SER A 22 16.65 11.21 5.81
CA SER A 22 17.60 11.43 4.72
C SER A 22 18.82 12.16 5.28
N ASN A 23 19.99 11.86 4.72
CA ASN A 23 21.20 12.64 4.96
C ASN A 23 21.36 13.78 3.94
N GLU A 24 20.45 13.88 2.98
CA GLU A 24 20.45 14.91 1.95
C GLU A 24 19.49 16.05 2.32
N GLU A 25 19.93 17.28 2.06
CA GLU A 25 19.15 18.48 2.31
C GLU A 25 19.31 19.46 1.15
N THR A 26 18.26 20.23 0.89
CA THR A 26 18.33 21.36 -0.03
C THR A 26 17.45 22.50 0.47
N THR A 27 17.61 23.68 -0.12
CA THR A 27 16.68 24.79 0.08
C THR A 27 15.70 24.81 -1.08
N VAL A 28 14.41 24.84 -0.79
CA VAL A 28 13.37 25.12 -1.79
C VAL A 28 12.89 26.56 -1.65
N THR A 29 12.61 27.19 -2.78
CA THR A 29 12.03 28.55 -2.84
C THR A 29 10.62 28.46 -3.42
N VAL A 30 9.64 29.04 -2.76
CA VAL A 30 8.24 29.07 -3.23
C VAL A 30 8.13 29.91 -4.49
N ASP A 31 7.53 29.34 -5.52
CA ASP A 31 7.30 30.01 -6.80
C ASP A 31 6.19 31.07 -6.66
N ALA A 32 6.36 32.21 -7.32
CA ALA A 32 5.37 33.28 -7.34
C ALA A 32 4.12 32.95 -8.16
N ASN A 33 4.20 31.97 -9.07
CA ASN A 33 3.12 31.61 -9.96
C ASN A 33 2.09 30.66 -9.35
N TYR A 34 2.37 30.09 -8.18
CA TYR A 34 1.54 29.06 -7.55
C TYR A 34 1.19 29.41 -6.12
N SER A 35 -0.10 29.23 -5.77
CA SER A 35 -0.47 29.09 -4.37
C SER A 35 0.12 27.78 -3.85
N THR A 36 1.02 27.88 -2.88
CA THR A 36 1.77 26.72 -2.37
C THR A 36 1.37 26.46 -0.91
N PRO A 37 0.40 25.58 -0.66
CA PRO A 37 0.03 25.22 0.70
C PRO A 37 1.14 24.39 1.36
N ILE A 38 1.39 24.69 2.63
CA ILE A 38 2.12 23.82 3.55
C ILE A 38 1.10 22.86 4.13
N ILE A 39 1.32 21.56 3.92
CA ILE A 39 0.38 20.52 4.32
C ILE A 39 0.99 19.58 5.35
N THR A 40 0.14 18.94 6.14
CA THR A 40 0.48 17.80 7.00
C THR A 40 -0.55 16.69 6.80
N PHE A 41 -0.39 15.56 7.48
CA PHE A 41 -1.31 14.44 7.43
C PHE A 41 -1.83 14.12 8.83
N ASP A 42 -3.12 13.86 8.96
CA ASP A 42 -3.66 13.29 10.19
C ASP A 42 -3.34 11.79 10.33
N ASN A 43 -3.75 11.19 11.45
CA ASN A 43 -3.53 9.77 11.72
C ASN A 43 -4.20 8.84 10.70
N SER A 44 -5.19 9.31 9.95
CA SER A 44 -5.84 8.55 8.87
C SER A 44 -5.14 8.72 7.52
N GLY A 45 -4.12 9.60 7.45
CA GLY A 45 -3.43 9.96 6.22
C GLY A 45 -4.22 10.92 5.35
N LYS A 46 -5.16 11.67 5.92
CA LYS A 46 -5.88 12.76 5.25
C LYS A 46 -5.00 14.01 5.24
N VAL A 47 -4.98 14.70 4.12
CA VAL A 47 -4.26 15.97 3.94
C VAL A 47 -4.93 17.07 4.77
N ILE A 48 -4.13 17.81 5.52
CA ILE A 48 -4.54 19.00 6.28
C ILE A 48 -3.65 20.16 5.86
N GLU A 49 -4.25 21.28 5.44
CA GLU A 49 -3.50 22.51 5.22
C GLU A 49 -3.16 23.19 6.55
N VAL A 50 -1.88 23.51 6.74
CA VAL A 50 -1.38 24.25 7.90
C VAL A 50 -1.49 25.75 7.65
N ARG A 51 -1.00 26.20 6.48
CA ARG A 51 -1.12 27.55 5.94
C ARG A 51 -0.64 27.58 4.50
N THR A 52 -0.91 28.66 3.80
CA THR A 52 -0.27 28.96 2.51
C THR A 52 1.12 29.61 2.72
N ALA A 53 2.11 29.20 1.93
CA ALA A 53 3.43 29.84 1.89
C ALA A 53 3.42 31.07 1.00
N THR A 54 4.23 32.09 1.33
CA THR A 54 4.30 33.32 0.52
C THR A 54 5.30 33.15 -0.64
N PRO A 55 5.06 33.76 -1.81
CA PRO A 55 6.04 33.81 -2.91
C PRO A 55 7.45 34.21 -2.44
N GLY A 56 8.45 33.43 -2.85
CA GLY A 56 9.85 33.66 -2.47
C GLY A 56 10.24 33.17 -1.06
N GLU A 57 9.28 32.67 -0.27
CA GLU A 57 9.58 32.02 1.01
C GLU A 57 10.50 30.81 0.80
N LYS A 58 11.48 30.63 1.70
CA LYS A 58 12.49 29.58 1.58
C LYS A 58 12.38 28.61 2.73
N PHE A 59 12.53 27.32 2.41
CA PHE A 59 12.52 26.25 3.39
C PHE A 59 13.71 25.33 3.16
N THR A 60 14.36 24.92 4.25
CA THR A 60 15.24 23.75 4.21
C THR A 60 14.36 22.51 4.21
N VAL A 61 14.58 21.64 3.23
CA VAL A 61 13.88 20.37 3.07
C VAL A 61 14.87 19.22 3.08
N ASP A 62 14.44 18.09 3.60
CA ASP A 62 15.29 16.93 3.87
C ASP A 62 14.67 15.61 3.37
N TYR A 63 13.60 15.67 2.60
CA TYR A 63 13.00 14.48 2.00
C TYR A 63 12.20 14.84 0.77
N LEU A 64 12.36 14.10 -0.33
CA LEU A 64 11.52 14.20 -1.50
C LEU A 64 10.78 12.88 -1.67
N GLU A 65 9.45 12.92 -1.64
CA GLU A 65 8.62 11.73 -1.76
C GLU A 65 7.69 11.75 -2.97
N LYS A 66 7.51 10.59 -3.59
CA LYS A 66 6.58 10.31 -4.69
C LYS A 66 5.63 9.17 -4.34
N GLY A 67 4.63 8.94 -5.19
CA GLY A 67 3.66 7.84 -5.05
C GLY A 67 2.37 8.30 -4.37
N SER A 68 1.59 7.35 -3.87
CA SER A 68 0.19 7.58 -3.51
C SER A 68 -0.04 8.71 -2.50
N ARG A 69 0.93 8.99 -1.60
CA ARG A 69 0.84 10.12 -0.66
C ARG A 69 1.02 11.48 -1.33
N ALA A 70 1.88 11.59 -2.35
CA ALA A 70 1.99 12.79 -3.17
C ALA A 70 0.74 12.99 -4.05
N ASP A 71 0.16 11.90 -4.58
CA ASP A 71 -1.06 11.94 -5.40
C ASP A 71 -2.27 12.45 -4.61
N LYS A 72 -2.36 12.09 -3.32
CA LYS A 72 -3.37 12.65 -2.40
C LYS A 72 -3.24 14.16 -2.26
N VAL A 73 -2.01 14.68 -2.17
CA VAL A 73 -1.76 16.12 -2.07
C VAL A 73 -2.13 16.81 -3.37
N ALA A 74 -1.71 16.27 -4.52
CA ALA A 74 -2.08 16.77 -5.84
C ALA A 74 -3.61 16.86 -6.02
N SER A 75 -4.32 15.83 -5.57
CA SER A 75 -5.78 15.77 -5.59
C SER A 75 -6.42 16.81 -4.66
N TYR A 76 -5.87 17.00 -3.46
CA TYR A 76 -6.35 18.00 -2.49
C TYR A 76 -6.23 19.43 -3.03
N ILE A 77 -5.11 19.76 -3.68
CA ILE A 77 -4.84 21.12 -4.20
C ILE A 77 -5.37 21.33 -5.63
N GLY A 78 -5.91 20.29 -6.27
CA GLY A 78 -6.40 20.36 -7.65
C GLY A 78 -5.32 20.62 -8.71
N GLN A 79 -4.06 20.28 -8.42
CA GLN A 79 -2.94 20.45 -9.36
C GLN A 79 -2.41 19.10 -9.82
N PHE A 80 -2.70 18.77 -11.08
CA PHE A 80 -2.28 17.54 -11.73
C PHE A 80 -1.30 17.86 -12.86
N GLY A 81 -0.26 17.03 -13.00
CA GLY A 81 0.78 17.19 -14.02
C GLY A 81 2.19 17.26 -13.44
N GLY A 82 3.20 17.10 -14.30
CA GLY A 82 4.60 17.09 -13.90
C GLY A 82 5.00 15.87 -13.07
N ASP A 83 6.15 15.97 -12.40
CA ASP A 83 6.67 14.94 -11.48
C ASP A 83 6.04 15.14 -10.09
N GLN A 84 4.91 14.47 -9.86
CA GLN A 84 4.10 14.61 -8.64
C GLN A 84 4.90 14.13 -7.42
N ALA A 85 5.32 15.09 -6.61
CA ALA A 85 6.15 14.82 -5.45
C ALA A 85 5.89 15.83 -4.33
N ILE A 86 6.33 15.50 -3.13
CA ILE A 86 6.23 16.38 -1.96
C ILE A 86 7.58 16.47 -1.25
N TYR A 87 7.98 17.68 -0.88
CA TYR A 87 9.18 17.95 -0.09
C TYR A 87 8.80 18.07 1.38
N ARG A 88 9.50 17.35 2.28
CA ARG A 88 9.34 17.54 3.73
C ARG A 88 10.15 18.74 4.19
N ILE A 89 9.53 19.65 4.94
CA ILE A 89 10.23 20.73 5.62
C ILE A 89 11.01 20.14 6.79
N LYS A 90 12.34 20.32 6.77
CA LYS A 90 13.26 19.74 7.74
C LYS A 90 12.86 20.10 9.17
N GLY A 91 12.91 19.10 10.06
CA GLY A 91 12.57 19.26 11.47
C GLY A 91 11.06 19.34 11.75
N THR A 92 10.22 19.06 10.74
CA THR A 92 8.75 19.06 10.86
C THR A 92 8.12 17.86 10.15
N ASN A 93 6.83 17.64 10.37
CA ASN A 93 5.99 16.73 9.57
C ASN A 93 5.16 17.48 8.52
N ASN A 94 5.64 18.66 8.10
CA ASN A 94 4.97 19.49 7.11
C ASN A 94 5.64 19.32 5.74
N TRP A 95 4.85 19.47 4.69
CA TRP A 95 5.24 19.16 3.33
C TRP A 95 4.84 20.27 2.37
N LEU A 96 5.57 20.39 1.27
CA LEU A 96 5.34 21.31 0.15
C LEU A 96 5.19 20.50 -1.12
N TYR A 97 4.18 20.81 -1.95
CA TYR A 97 4.02 20.16 -3.24
C TYR A 97 5.08 20.63 -4.25
N SER A 98 5.66 19.70 -5.01
CA SER A 98 6.81 19.95 -5.88
C SER A 98 6.57 21.01 -6.95
N MET A 99 5.33 21.13 -7.46
CA MET A 99 5.00 22.15 -8.47
C MET A 99 5.04 23.58 -7.94
N GLY A 100 4.87 23.78 -6.63
CA GLY A 100 4.84 25.11 -6.01
C GLY A 100 6.20 25.65 -5.60
N VAL A 101 7.28 24.87 -5.79
CA VAL A 101 8.60 25.22 -5.29
C VAL A 101 9.73 24.89 -6.26
N THR A 102 10.79 25.69 -6.24
CA THR A 102 12.03 25.43 -6.97
C THR A 102 13.14 25.00 -5.99
N PRO A 103 13.65 23.77 -6.08
CA PRO A 103 14.79 23.33 -5.27
C PRO A 103 16.12 23.90 -5.77
N ALA A 104 17.01 24.29 -4.85
CA ALA A 104 18.36 24.77 -5.18
C ALA A 104 19.27 23.64 -5.70
N SER A 105 19.01 22.40 -5.29
CA SER A 105 19.70 21.20 -5.75
C SER A 105 18.73 20.02 -5.72
N LYS A 106 18.95 19.02 -6.58
CA LYS A 106 18.18 17.78 -6.55
C LYS A 106 18.58 16.95 -5.33
N ILE A 107 17.60 16.32 -4.71
CA ILE A 107 17.77 15.27 -3.71
C ILE A 107 17.10 13.99 -4.19
N THR A 108 17.51 12.86 -3.61
CA THR A 108 16.99 11.53 -3.92
C THR A 108 15.48 11.48 -3.68
N ALA A 109 14.75 10.97 -4.68
CA ALA A 109 13.32 10.75 -4.57
C ALA A 109 13.03 9.37 -3.98
N HIS A 110 12.15 9.35 -3.00
CA HIS A 110 11.70 8.18 -2.27
C HIS A 110 10.29 7.81 -2.71
N ASN A 111 10.02 6.53 -2.96
CA ASN A 111 8.67 6.08 -3.33
C ASN A 111 7.92 5.63 -2.09
N TYR A 112 6.86 6.37 -1.73
CA TYR A 112 6.05 6.09 -0.55
C TYR A 112 5.50 4.66 -0.56
N ASP A 113 5.00 4.17 -1.70
CA ASP A 113 4.35 2.88 -1.76
C ASP A 113 5.35 1.72 -1.60
N LEU A 114 6.53 1.82 -2.22
CA LEU A 114 7.59 0.82 -2.08
C LEU A 114 8.13 0.78 -0.64
N GLU A 115 8.29 1.94 0.00
CA GLU A 115 8.85 2.03 1.35
C GLU A 115 7.88 1.66 2.48
N ASN A 116 6.56 1.60 2.19
CA ASN A 116 5.54 1.42 3.22
C ASN A 116 4.68 0.17 3.02
N TYR A 117 4.73 -0.47 1.85
CA TYR A 117 3.91 -1.64 1.55
C TYR A 117 4.70 -2.79 0.94
N SER A 118 4.23 -4.01 1.17
CA SER A 118 4.58 -5.16 0.35
C SER A 118 3.64 -5.18 -0.86
N LEU A 119 4.22 -5.28 -2.05
CA LEU A 119 3.49 -5.13 -3.31
C LEU A 119 3.80 -6.29 -4.25
N VAL A 120 2.77 -6.80 -4.94
CA VAL A 120 2.91 -7.86 -5.93
C VAL A 120 2.27 -7.48 -7.26
N LYS A 121 2.70 -8.13 -8.35
CA LYS A 121 2.13 -8.05 -9.71
C LYS A 121 1.67 -9.42 -10.17
N PHE A 122 0.73 -9.45 -11.12
CA PHE A 122 0.15 -10.67 -11.68
C PHE A 122 0.63 -10.87 -13.13
N PRO A 123 1.83 -11.45 -13.35
CA PRO A 123 2.38 -11.66 -14.70
C PRO A 123 1.54 -12.63 -15.54
N LYS A 124 0.70 -13.43 -14.88
CA LYS A 124 -0.29 -14.36 -15.44
C LYS A 124 -1.56 -14.31 -14.60
N ALA A 125 -2.65 -14.91 -15.10
CA ALA A 125 -3.84 -15.10 -14.28
C ALA A 125 -3.54 -16.08 -13.14
N ALA A 126 -4.10 -15.82 -11.96
CA ALA A 126 -3.83 -16.59 -10.75
C ALA A 126 -5.13 -16.95 -10.02
N ASP A 127 -5.23 -18.19 -9.53
CA ASP A 127 -6.36 -18.64 -8.74
C ASP A 127 -6.38 -17.98 -7.36
N LEU A 128 -7.59 -17.63 -6.90
CA LEU A 128 -7.82 -17.05 -5.59
C LEU A 128 -8.37 -18.09 -4.62
N TYR A 129 -7.84 -18.09 -3.41
CA TYR A 129 -8.17 -19.01 -2.34
C TYR A 129 -8.63 -18.25 -1.10
N ASN A 130 -9.38 -18.91 -0.22
CA ASN A 130 -9.60 -18.40 1.14
C ASN A 130 -8.45 -18.79 2.08
N GLY A 131 -8.48 -18.30 3.32
CA GLY A 131 -7.46 -18.61 4.34
C GLY A 131 -7.38 -20.08 4.78
N ASN A 132 -8.25 -20.95 4.26
CA ASN A 132 -8.23 -22.40 4.50
C ASN A 132 -7.75 -23.20 3.28
N GLY A 133 -7.22 -22.53 2.25
CA GLY A 133 -6.69 -23.18 1.05
C GLY A 133 -7.76 -23.73 0.11
N VAL A 134 -9.02 -23.32 0.29
CA VAL A 134 -10.13 -23.70 -0.61
C VAL A 134 -10.25 -22.66 -1.71
N SER A 135 -10.34 -23.12 -2.95
CA SER A 135 -10.59 -22.27 -4.13
C SER A 135 -11.86 -21.43 -3.94
N LEU A 136 -11.76 -20.16 -4.28
CA LEU A 136 -12.91 -19.25 -4.37
C LEU A 136 -13.63 -19.37 -5.71
N ASN A 137 -13.16 -20.23 -6.62
CA ASN A 137 -13.62 -20.32 -8.00
C ASN A 137 -13.60 -18.95 -8.71
N ALA A 138 -12.58 -18.18 -8.38
CA ALA A 138 -12.30 -16.85 -8.91
C ALA A 138 -10.80 -16.75 -9.20
N LYS A 139 -10.46 -15.96 -10.21
CA LYS A 139 -9.07 -15.69 -10.60
C LYS A 139 -8.82 -14.19 -10.63
N MET A 140 -7.62 -13.78 -10.22
CA MET A 140 -7.07 -12.49 -10.61
C MET A 140 -6.62 -12.57 -12.06
N LYS A 141 -7.13 -11.69 -12.93
CA LYS A 141 -6.68 -11.56 -14.33
C LYS A 141 -5.22 -11.13 -14.36
N LYS A 142 -4.50 -11.53 -15.40
CA LYS A 142 -3.16 -10.99 -15.69
C LYS A 142 -3.23 -9.47 -15.73
N ASN A 143 -2.43 -8.82 -14.90
CA ASN A 143 -2.27 -7.38 -14.87
C ASN A 143 -0.93 -7.02 -14.22
N TYR A 144 -0.40 -5.84 -14.52
CA TYR A 144 0.89 -5.39 -14.00
C TYR A 144 0.74 -4.24 -12.99
N GLU A 145 -0.48 -4.04 -12.47
CA GLU A 145 -0.77 -3.10 -11.39
C GLU A 145 -0.09 -3.56 -10.09
N TRP A 146 0.11 -2.62 -9.17
CA TRP A 146 0.68 -2.91 -7.86
C TRP A 146 -0.44 -3.28 -6.88
N TRP A 147 -0.43 -4.53 -6.43
CA TRP A 147 -1.39 -5.03 -5.45
C TRP A 147 -0.74 -5.13 -4.09
N LYS A 148 -1.37 -4.51 -3.09
CA LYS A 148 -0.91 -4.59 -1.70
C LYS A 148 -1.18 -5.96 -1.11
N VAL A 149 -0.21 -6.46 -0.37
CA VAL A 149 -0.32 -7.69 0.42
C VAL A 149 0.13 -7.39 1.84
N ASP A 150 -0.60 -7.89 2.83
CA ASP A 150 -0.34 -7.61 4.24
C ASP A 150 0.14 -8.84 5.03
N LYS A 151 0.09 -10.03 4.43
CA LYS A 151 0.49 -11.28 5.06
C LYS A 151 1.12 -12.25 4.07
N LEU A 152 2.16 -12.93 4.53
CA LEU A 152 2.75 -14.12 3.94
C LEU A 152 2.47 -15.31 4.87
N VAL A 153 1.99 -16.43 4.34
CA VAL A 153 1.49 -17.55 5.16
C VAL A 153 1.58 -18.88 4.40
N TYR A 154 1.90 -19.96 5.11
CA TYR A 154 1.76 -21.31 4.59
C TYR A 154 0.33 -21.81 4.82
N ILE A 155 -0.31 -22.32 3.77
CA ILE A 155 -1.67 -22.83 3.82
C ILE A 155 -1.70 -24.24 3.22
N TRP A 156 -2.38 -25.15 3.92
CA TRP A 156 -2.70 -26.47 3.39
C TRP A 156 -3.82 -26.37 2.34
N ILE A 157 -3.60 -26.92 1.15
CA ILE A 157 -4.57 -26.97 0.05
C ILE A 157 -5.23 -28.36 0.05
N PRO A 158 -6.50 -28.49 0.48
CA PRO A 158 -7.14 -29.80 0.59
C PRO A 158 -7.25 -30.56 -0.73
N SER A 159 -7.54 -29.85 -1.84
CA SER A 159 -7.69 -30.46 -3.16
C SER A 159 -6.37 -30.94 -3.77
N GLU A 160 -5.24 -30.45 -3.29
CA GLU A 160 -3.90 -30.79 -3.80
C GLU A 160 -3.11 -31.64 -2.79
N ASN A 161 -3.64 -31.86 -1.57
CA ASN A 161 -3.01 -32.61 -0.48
C ASN A 161 -1.56 -32.15 -0.20
N LYS A 162 -1.33 -30.84 -0.21
CA LYS A 162 0.00 -30.24 0.02
C LYS A 162 -0.10 -28.85 0.66
N ILE A 163 1.05 -28.37 1.12
CA ILE A 163 1.24 -27.03 1.66
C ILE A 163 1.86 -26.15 0.58
N GLU A 164 1.35 -24.94 0.45
CA GLU A 164 1.92 -23.91 -0.41
C GLU A 164 2.01 -22.60 0.37
N GLU A 165 2.87 -21.70 -0.11
CA GLU A 165 3.02 -20.36 0.44
C GLU A 165 2.10 -19.38 -0.30
N PHE A 166 1.45 -18.50 0.45
CA PHE A 166 0.45 -17.56 -0.05
C PHE A 166 0.70 -16.14 0.44
N TYR A 167 0.41 -15.17 -0.43
CA TYR A 167 0.13 -13.80 -0.03
C TYR A 167 -1.36 -13.59 0.22
N HIS A 168 -1.70 -12.83 1.26
CA HIS A 168 -3.03 -12.26 1.44
C HIS A 168 -3.10 -10.89 0.77
N LEU A 169 -4.07 -10.70 -0.13
CA LEU A 169 -4.30 -9.45 -0.85
C LEU A 169 -5.14 -8.50 0.01
N SER A 170 -4.63 -7.28 0.26
CA SER A 170 -5.23 -6.35 1.22
C SER A 170 -4.86 -4.88 0.96
N PRO A 171 -5.82 -3.93 1.03
CA PRO A 171 -7.26 -4.14 1.11
C PRO A 171 -7.82 -4.48 -0.28
N PHE A 172 -8.82 -5.36 -0.34
CA PHE A 172 -9.79 -5.35 -1.43
C PHE A 172 -10.87 -4.35 -1.05
N THR A 173 -10.95 -3.22 -1.74
CA THR A 173 -12.08 -2.30 -1.61
C THR A 173 -13.11 -2.58 -2.71
N LYS A 174 -14.37 -2.22 -2.47
CA LYS A 174 -15.38 -2.29 -3.52
C LYS A 174 -15.06 -1.22 -4.56
N GLY A 175 -14.84 -1.61 -5.81
CA GLY A 175 -14.55 -0.67 -6.89
C GLY A 175 -13.79 -1.34 -8.04
N TYR A 176 -12.90 -0.57 -8.68
CA TYR A 176 -12.10 -0.97 -9.85
C TYR A 176 -11.37 -2.31 -9.70
N GLU A 177 -10.98 -2.67 -8.48
CA GLU A 177 -10.29 -3.92 -8.17
C GLU A 177 -11.12 -5.16 -8.56
N ILE A 178 -12.46 -5.06 -8.53
CA ILE A 178 -13.35 -6.16 -8.95
C ILE A 178 -13.29 -6.43 -10.45
N ASP A 179 -12.94 -5.42 -11.27
CA ASP A 179 -12.86 -5.56 -12.72
C ASP A 179 -11.72 -6.49 -13.14
N TYR A 180 -10.73 -6.67 -12.26
CA TYR A 180 -9.65 -7.63 -12.47
C TYR A 180 -9.99 -9.04 -12.02
N ILE A 181 -11.14 -9.26 -11.38
CA ILE A 181 -11.54 -10.58 -10.93
C ILE A 181 -12.37 -11.26 -12.02
N GLN A 182 -12.04 -12.51 -12.31
CA GLN A 182 -12.81 -13.38 -13.17
C GLN A 182 -13.41 -14.51 -12.34
N TYR A 183 -14.73 -14.51 -12.19
CA TYR A 183 -15.47 -15.60 -11.55
C TYR A 183 -15.74 -16.73 -12.55
N ALA A 184 -15.79 -17.97 -12.07
CA ALA A 184 -16.12 -19.12 -12.91
C ALA A 184 -17.58 -19.11 -13.40
N SER A 185 -18.49 -18.47 -12.66
CA SER A 185 -19.88 -18.23 -13.09
C SER A 185 -20.42 -16.93 -12.47
N TYR A 186 -21.55 -16.45 -13.00
CA TYR A 186 -22.26 -15.29 -12.45
C TYR A 186 -22.75 -15.55 -11.03
N GLU A 187 -23.29 -16.74 -10.74
CA GLU A 187 -23.80 -17.12 -9.42
C GLU A 187 -22.69 -17.13 -8.37
N ILE A 188 -21.48 -17.55 -8.76
CA ILE A 188 -20.31 -17.50 -7.88
C ILE A 188 -19.94 -16.05 -7.59
N GLY A 189 -19.92 -15.18 -8.60
CA GLY A 189 -19.67 -13.74 -8.41
C GLY A 189 -20.69 -13.07 -7.50
N ALA A 190 -21.97 -13.43 -7.64
CA ALA A 190 -23.06 -12.88 -6.82
C ALA A 190 -23.02 -13.35 -5.35
N ASN A 191 -22.52 -14.57 -5.09
CA ASN A 191 -22.52 -15.19 -3.76
C ASN A 191 -21.15 -15.21 -3.06
N THR A 192 -20.07 -14.86 -3.76
CA THR A 192 -18.72 -14.86 -3.18
C THR A 192 -18.40 -13.48 -2.63
N THR A 193 -18.40 -13.36 -1.30
CA THR A 193 -17.79 -12.21 -0.64
C THR A 193 -16.30 -12.44 -0.50
N ILE A 194 -15.53 -12.14 -1.56
CA ILE A 194 -14.06 -12.10 -1.51
C ILE A 194 -13.58 -11.23 -0.33
N TYR A 195 -14.34 -10.17 -0.01
CA TYR A 195 -14.11 -9.28 1.13
C TYR A 195 -14.20 -9.98 2.50
N ASP A 196 -15.08 -10.98 2.66
CA ASP A 196 -15.28 -11.65 3.97
C ASP A 196 -14.40 -12.89 4.11
N LYS A 197 -14.19 -13.62 3.01
CA LYS A 197 -13.41 -14.86 3.00
C LYS A 197 -11.90 -14.64 2.96
N GLY A 198 -11.49 -13.40 2.68
CA GLY A 198 -10.13 -13.04 2.30
C GLY A 198 -9.78 -13.61 0.92
N ALA A 199 -8.84 -12.96 0.22
CA ALA A 199 -8.31 -13.44 -1.04
C ALA A 199 -6.80 -13.70 -0.91
N TYR A 200 -6.45 -14.96 -1.08
CA TYR A 200 -5.08 -15.44 -1.02
C TYR A 200 -4.64 -15.91 -2.41
N VAL A 201 -3.39 -15.63 -2.76
CA VAL A 201 -2.76 -16.05 -4.00
C VAL A 201 -1.44 -16.75 -3.71
N LYS A 202 -1.14 -17.83 -4.43
CA LYS A 202 0.13 -18.55 -4.31
C LYS A 202 1.30 -17.61 -4.64
N THR A 203 2.38 -17.66 -3.87
CA THR A 203 3.57 -16.82 -4.14
C THR A 203 4.21 -17.14 -5.50
N SER A 204 4.09 -18.39 -5.97
CA SER A 204 4.56 -18.85 -7.29
C SER A 204 3.82 -18.24 -8.48
N ASP A 205 2.64 -17.65 -8.26
CA ASP A 205 1.81 -17.10 -9.34
C ASP A 205 1.93 -15.59 -9.49
N VAL A 206 2.64 -14.94 -8.57
CA VAL A 206 2.85 -13.48 -8.54
C VAL A 206 4.34 -13.14 -8.56
N GLN A 207 4.62 -11.88 -8.85
CA GLN A 207 5.97 -11.32 -8.76
C GLN A 207 5.99 -10.25 -7.67
N LEU A 208 6.87 -10.40 -6.68
CA LEU A 208 7.13 -9.34 -5.70
C LEU A 208 7.72 -8.12 -6.43
N VAL A 209 7.18 -6.94 -6.14
CA VAL A 209 7.71 -5.68 -6.69
C VAL A 209 9.04 -5.38 -6.02
N GLU A 210 10.06 -5.13 -6.84
CA GLU A 210 11.40 -4.78 -6.38
C GLU A 210 11.37 -3.55 -5.46
N ASN A 211 12.18 -3.57 -4.40
CA ASN A 211 12.26 -2.55 -3.36
C ASN A 211 10.99 -2.34 -2.51
N SER A 212 9.91 -3.11 -2.74
CA SER A 212 8.78 -3.13 -1.81
C SER A 212 9.14 -3.89 -0.52
N ILE A 213 8.40 -3.66 0.56
CA ILE A 213 8.64 -4.34 1.83
C ILE A 213 8.53 -5.86 1.65
N LYS A 214 9.55 -6.61 2.09
CA LYS A 214 9.51 -8.07 2.08
C LYS A 214 8.85 -8.59 3.36
N LEU A 215 7.78 -9.37 3.21
CA LEU A 215 7.11 -10.04 4.32
C LEU A 215 7.86 -11.31 4.74
N THR A 216 7.75 -11.65 6.02
CA THR A 216 8.14 -12.95 6.57
C THR A 216 6.90 -13.81 6.79
N PRO A 217 6.97 -15.14 6.54
CA PRO A 217 5.84 -16.02 6.81
C PRO A 217 5.38 -15.93 8.27
N SER A 218 4.05 -15.87 8.47
CA SER A 218 3.43 -15.75 9.80
C SER A 218 3.29 -17.09 10.54
N ASN A 219 3.61 -18.19 9.87
CA ASN A 219 3.63 -19.55 10.39
C ASN A 219 4.67 -20.38 9.64
N THR A 220 4.82 -21.63 10.05
CA THR A 220 5.64 -22.66 9.42
C THR A 220 4.78 -23.65 8.62
N PRO A 221 5.37 -24.42 7.68
CA PRO A 221 4.67 -25.52 7.02
C PRO A 221 4.09 -26.52 8.03
N GLU A 222 4.83 -26.89 9.07
CA GLU A 222 4.39 -27.85 10.09
C GLU A 222 3.14 -27.35 10.84
N GLU A 223 3.10 -26.05 11.18
CA GLU A 223 1.91 -25.43 11.80
C GLU A 223 0.71 -25.44 10.85
N ALA A 224 0.92 -25.18 9.56
CA ALA A 224 -0.16 -25.24 8.56
C ALA A 224 -0.74 -26.66 8.44
N GLN A 225 0.12 -27.68 8.45
CA GLN A 225 -0.30 -29.08 8.41
C GLN A 225 -1.06 -29.48 9.68
N ALA A 226 -0.53 -29.13 10.86
CA ALA A 226 -1.17 -29.42 12.13
C ALA A 226 -2.54 -28.74 12.26
N ALA A 227 -2.69 -27.52 11.75
CA ALA A 227 -3.97 -26.81 11.72
C ALA A 227 -5.00 -27.49 10.81
N ALA A 228 -4.56 -28.08 9.69
CA ALA A 228 -5.43 -28.81 8.78
C ALA A 228 -5.94 -30.14 9.37
N MET A 229 -5.12 -30.84 10.16
CA MET A 229 -5.46 -32.14 10.76
C MET A 229 -6.39 -32.05 11.99
N LYS A 230 -6.59 -30.84 12.54
CA LYS A 230 -7.49 -30.59 13.69
C LYS A 230 -8.95 -30.35 13.30
N LYS A 231 -9.25 -30.33 12.00
CA LYS A 231 -10.60 -30.13 11.45
C LYS A 231 -11.23 -31.47 11.06
#